data_AF-A0A081P4S8-F1
#
_entry.id   AF-A0A081P4S8-F1
#
_cell.length_a   1.000
_cell.length_b   1.000
_cell.length_c   1.000
_cell.angle_alpha   90.00
_cell.angle_beta   90.00
_cell.angle_gamma   90.00
#
_symmetry.space_group_name_H-M   'P 1'
#
loop_
_entity.id
_entity.type
_entity.pdbx_description
1 polymer ?
#
loop_
_entity_poly.entity_id
_entity_poly.type
_entity_poly.pdbx_seq_one_letter_code
_entity_poly.pdbx_strand_id
1 'polypeptide(L)'
;MINKVIARSIGSAILALVIVSMIGCGVNPPSSALNDNVQHAPSGNKPEEVKPTIASSPMESWVGEYEFSEYAPPDQNRFYRISIYKEDKSYYATIDIDGFQTMERLQAQVEGDGKGIKIIFEKYLPDNLWEPYSPGDVLLRLEKTDSALNTFWGKIHPMLKDHAESGKTYFEKAAGSS
;
A
#
# COMPACT_ATOMS: atom_id res chain seq x y z
N MET A 1 4.36 9.69 48.06
CA MET A 1 4.46 8.28 47.66
C MET A 1 5.24 8.24 46.34
N ILE A 2 6.44 7.67 46.36
CA ILE A 2 7.39 7.68 45.25
C ILE A 2 7.24 6.32 44.54
N ASN A 3 6.65 6.30 43.34
CA ASN A 3 6.60 5.09 42.52
C ASN A 3 7.83 5.04 41.62
N LYS A 4 8.70 4.06 41.89
CA LYS A 4 9.88 3.73 41.09
C LYS A 4 9.45 2.96 39.84
N VAL A 5 9.95 3.43 38.70
CA VAL A 5 9.91 2.79 37.39
C VAL A 5 10.74 1.50 37.43
N ILE A 6 10.15 0.38 36.98
CA ILE A 6 10.88 -0.88 36.76
C ILE A 6 11.17 -0.99 35.26
N ALA A 7 12.41 -0.67 34.87
CA ALA A 7 12.96 -1.04 33.58
C ALA A 7 13.50 -2.47 33.66
N ARG A 8 13.06 -3.36 32.75
CA ARG A 8 13.70 -4.65 32.51
C ARG A 8 14.01 -4.80 31.03
N SER A 9 15.27 -4.52 30.73
CA SER A 9 15.95 -4.95 29.51
C SER A 9 16.35 -6.41 29.66
N ILE A 10 15.91 -7.28 28.75
CA ILE A 10 16.55 -8.57 28.47
C ILE A 10 16.49 -8.75 26.96
N GLY A 11 17.66 -8.64 26.33
CA GLY A 11 17.84 -8.96 24.92
C GLY A 11 17.77 -10.46 24.68
N SER A 12 17.30 -10.82 23.49
CA SER A 12 17.59 -12.11 22.88
C SER A 12 18.06 -11.85 21.46
N ALA A 13 19.35 -12.00 21.26
CA ALA A 13 19.99 -12.08 19.95
C ALA A 13 19.53 -13.39 19.28
N ILE A 14 18.83 -13.30 18.15
CA ILE A 14 18.56 -14.46 17.30
C ILE A 14 19.71 -14.55 16.30
N LEU A 15 20.55 -15.56 16.52
CA LEU A 15 21.65 -15.96 15.66
C LEU A 15 21.09 -16.52 14.34
N ALA A 16 21.32 -15.83 13.23
CA ALA A 16 20.99 -16.30 11.89
C ALA A 16 21.92 -17.45 11.48
N LEU A 17 21.37 -18.62 11.17
CA LEU A 17 22.09 -19.74 10.58
C LEU A 17 21.99 -19.65 9.06
N VAL A 18 23.05 -19.16 8.41
CA VAL A 18 23.18 -19.15 6.94
C VAL A 18 23.85 -20.47 6.52
N ILE A 19 23.09 -21.35 5.85
CA ILE A 19 23.67 -22.53 5.20
C ILE A 19 23.93 -22.17 3.73
N VAL A 20 25.20 -21.94 3.41
CA VAL A 20 25.69 -21.79 2.03
C VAL A 20 25.99 -23.19 1.49
N SER A 21 25.20 -23.67 0.54
CA SER A 21 25.57 -24.83 -0.29
C SER A 21 26.34 -24.35 -1.51
N MET A 22 27.66 -24.53 -1.47
CA MET A 22 28.56 -24.28 -2.60
C MET A 22 28.81 -25.57 -3.41
N ILE A 23 28.81 -25.39 -4.73
CA ILE A 23 29.54 -26.13 -5.78
C ILE A 23 28.98 -27.48 -6.21
N GLY A 24 28.41 -27.46 -7.42
CA GLY A 24 28.32 -28.60 -8.32
C GLY A 24 28.55 -28.15 -9.76
N CYS A 25 29.79 -27.74 -10.09
CA CYS A 25 30.22 -27.58 -11.48
C CYS A 25 30.46 -28.98 -12.08
N GLY A 26 29.48 -29.50 -12.82
CA GLY A 26 29.67 -30.65 -13.71
C GLY A 26 30.03 -30.16 -15.10
N VAL A 27 31.31 -30.28 -15.47
CA VAL A 27 31.84 -30.02 -16.82
C VAL A 27 31.71 -31.31 -17.64
N ASN A 28 31.17 -31.20 -18.86
CA ASN A 28 31.02 -32.31 -19.82
C ASN A 28 32.38 -32.82 -20.36
N PRO A 29 32.53 -34.12 -20.66
CA PRO A 29 33.51 -34.60 -21.63
C PRO A 29 32.90 -34.70 -23.05
N PRO A 30 33.69 -34.48 -24.12
CA PRO A 30 33.24 -34.68 -25.50
C PRO A 30 33.48 -36.13 -25.92
N SER A 31 32.54 -36.70 -26.68
CA SER A 31 32.82 -37.86 -27.53
C SER A 31 32.07 -37.72 -28.84
N SER A 32 32.85 -37.73 -29.91
CA SER A 32 32.51 -37.73 -31.32
C SER A 32 31.77 -39.00 -31.75
N ALA A 33 30.77 -38.86 -32.63
CA ALA A 33 30.76 -39.50 -33.94
C ALA A 33 29.50 -39.09 -34.75
N LEU A 34 29.76 -38.88 -36.04
CA LEU A 34 28.86 -38.64 -37.16
C LEU A 34 27.60 -39.51 -37.16
N ASN A 35 26.53 -39.00 -37.79
CA ASN A 35 25.78 -39.70 -38.83
C ASN A 35 24.95 -38.68 -39.64
N ASP A 36 25.26 -38.61 -40.93
CA ASP A 36 24.52 -37.87 -41.95
C ASP A 36 23.13 -38.49 -42.17
N ASN A 37 22.08 -37.65 -42.25
CA ASN A 37 21.12 -37.79 -43.35
C ASN A 37 20.29 -36.51 -43.56
N VAL A 38 20.29 -36.04 -44.81
CA VAL A 38 19.58 -34.88 -45.34
C VAL A 38 18.18 -35.30 -45.76
N GLN A 39 17.10 -34.60 -45.36
CA GLN A 39 15.92 -34.33 -46.22
C GLN A 39 15.21 -33.00 -45.82
N HIS A 40 14.79 -32.27 -46.85
CA HIS A 40 14.23 -30.91 -46.87
C HIS A 40 12.85 -30.72 -46.21
N ALA A 41 12.59 -29.53 -45.64
CA ALA A 41 11.52 -28.59 -46.07
C ALA A 41 11.57 -27.28 -45.25
N PRO A 42 11.17 -26.11 -45.83
CA PRO A 42 11.27 -24.80 -45.18
C PRO A 42 9.96 -24.43 -44.48
N SER A 43 10.03 -23.84 -43.29
CA SER A 43 9.00 -22.91 -42.83
C SER A 43 9.53 -22.13 -41.65
N GLY A 44 9.63 -20.81 -41.81
CA GLY A 44 10.06 -19.92 -40.76
C GLY A 44 9.13 -19.98 -39.56
N ASN A 45 9.71 -19.82 -38.37
CA ASN A 45 9.03 -19.26 -37.22
C ASN A 45 10.08 -18.42 -36.49
N LYS A 46 10.00 -17.11 -36.70
CA LYS A 46 10.58 -16.10 -35.82
C LYS A 46 10.00 -16.35 -34.42
N PRO A 47 10.81 -16.42 -33.35
CA PRO A 47 10.26 -16.43 -32.00
C PRO A 47 9.48 -15.13 -31.81
N GLU A 48 8.16 -15.21 -31.74
CA GLU A 48 7.34 -14.12 -31.21
C GLU A 48 7.71 -13.99 -29.74
N GLU A 49 8.39 -12.90 -29.43
CA GLU A 49 8.61 -12.43 -28.08
C GLU A 49 7.23 -12.17 -27.46
N VAL A 50 6.76 -13.13 -26.66
CA VAL A 50 5.54 -12.97 -25.85
C VAL A 50 5.84 -11.88 -24.83
N LYS A 51 5.50 -10.64 -25.19
CA LYS A 51 5.45 -9.52 -24.25
C LYS A 51 4.46 -9.93 -23.16
N PRO A 52 4.88 -10.08 -21.89
CA PRO A 52 3.95 -10.41 -20.84
C PRO A 52 3.00 -9.22 -20.68
N THR A 53 1.77 -9.38 -21.15
CA THR A 53 0.67 -8.49 -20.77
C THR A 53 0.38 -8.78 -19.30
N ILE A 54 1.08 -8.07 -18.41
CA ILE A 54 0.79 -8.11 -16.98
C ILE A 54 -0.63 -7.57 -16.84
N ALA A 55 -1.58 -8.44 -16.50
CA ALA A 55 -2.94 -8.03 -16.22
C ALA A 55 -2.90 -6.98 -15.09
N SER A 56 -3.44 -5.79 -15.37
CA SER A 56 -3.58 -4.72 -14.38
C SER A 56 -4.39 -5.24 -13.21
N SER A 57 -3.84 -5.14 -11.99
CA SER A 57 -4.57 -5.53 -10.79
C SER A 57 -5.83 -4.64 -10.65
N PRO A 58 -6.98 -5.16 -10.20
CA PRO A 58 -8.16 -4.34 -9.88
C PRO A 58 -7.84 -3.21 -8.89
N MET A 59 -6.81 -3.40 -8.07
CA MET A 59 -6.30 -2.43 -7.11
C MET A 59 -5.67 -1.18 -7.77
N GLU A 60 -5.21 -1.26 -9.02
CA GLU A 60 -4.62 -0.11 -9.73
C GLU A 60 -5.61 1.05 -9.85
N SER A 61 -6.91 0.76 -9.89
CA SER A 61 -7.95 1.79 -9.95
C SER A 61 -8.01 2.67 -8.69
N TRP A 62 -7.40 2.24 -7.58
CA TRP A 62 -7.32 2.99 -6.33
C TRP A 62 -6.10 3.89 -6.24
N VAL A 63 -5.09 3.72 -7.09
CA VAL A 63 -3.91 4.59 -7.10
C VAL A 63 -4.32 6.02 -7.44
N GLY A 64 -3.79 6.99 -6.69
CA GLY A 64 -4.05 8.42 -6.85
C GLY A 64 -4.39 9.11 -5.53
N GLU A 65 -4.75 10.38 -5.67
CA GLU A 65 -5.02 11.29 -4.55
C GLU A 65 -6.52 11.38 -4.25
N TYR A 66 -6.85 11.46 -2.97
CA TYR A 66 -8.21 11.64 -2.46
C TYR A 66 -8.23 12.73 -1.41
N GLU A 67 -9.24 13.59 -1.49
CA GLU A 67 -9.33 14.78 -0.65
C GLU A 67 -10.71 14.90 -0.02
N PHE A 68 -10.73 15.40 1.21
CA PHE A 68 -11.93 15.80 1.95
C PHE A 68 -11.61 17.02 2.80
N SER A 69 -12.56 17.94 2.96
CA SER A 69 -12.39 19.12 3.80
C SER A 69 -13.63 19.41 4.62
N GLU A 70 -13.43 19.90 5.83
CA GLU A 70 -14.49 20.28 6.76
C GLU A 70 -14.25 21.69 7.28
N TYR A 71 -15.34 22.41 7.52
CA TYR A 71 -15.32 23.76 8.07
C TYR A 71 -16.35 23.91 9.19
N ALA A 72 -15.88 24.26 10.39
CA ALA A 72 -16.71 24.67 11.52
C ALA A 72 -16.54 26.19 11.74
N PRO A 73 -17.64 26.98 11.72
CA PRO A 73 -17.58 28.40 12.02
C PRO A 73 -17.04 28.68 13.43
N PRO A 74 -16.34 29.82 13.65
CA PRO A 74 -16.09 30.86 12.66
C PRO A 74 -14.83 30.64 11.79
N ASP A 75 -13.91 29.74 12.16
CA ASP A 75 -12.56 29.73 11.59
C ASP A 75 -11.83 28.37 11.67
N GLN A 76 -12.54 27.28 11.94
CA GLN A 76 -11.90 25.96 12.08
C GLN A 76 -12.03 25.15 10.80
N ASN A 77 -10.92 24.98 10.09
CA ASN A 77 -10.83 24.07 8.95
C ASN A 77 -10.10 22.79 9.33
N ARG A 78 -10.48 21.69 8.68
CA ARG A 78 -9.72 20.45 8.67
C ARG A 78 -9.68 19.88 7.26
N PHE A 79 -8.50 19.53 6.80
CA PHE A 79 -8.23 19.00 5.47
C PHE A 79 -7.64 17.60 5.61
N TYR A 80 -8.13 16.68 4.80
CA TYR A 80 -7.68 15.29 4.73
C TYR A 80 -7.20 15.03 3.32
N ARG A 81 -5.98 14.52 3.18
CA ARG A 81 -5.44 14.06 1.90
C ARG A 81 -4.93 12.63 2.07
N ILE A 82 -5.33 11.76 1.15
CA ILE A 82 -4.90 10.36 1.08
C ILE A 82 -4.27 10.13 -0.28
N SER A 83 -2.98 9.79 -0.30
CA SER A 83 -2.24 9.45 -1.50
C SER A 83 -2.04 7.94 -1.56
N ILE A 84 -2.75 7.24 -2.44
CA ILE A 84 -2.62 5.78 -2.59
C ILE A 84 -1.64 5.49 -3.72
N TYR A 85 -0.62 4.68 -3.45
CA TYR A 85 0.41 4.29 -4.41
C TYR A 85 0.74 2.81 -4.32
N LYS A 86 1.42 2.32 -5.35
CA LYS A 86 1.89 0.95 -5.45
C LYS A 86 3.41 0.92 -5.30
N GLU A 87 3.88 0.02 -4.47
CA GLU A 87 5.30 -0.31 -4.33
C GLU A 87 5.43 -1.84 -4.48
N ASP A 88 6.21 -2.27 -5.48
CA ASP A 88 6.30 -3.67 -5.93
C ASP A 88 4.94 -4.32 -6.24
N LYS A 89 4.46 -5.18 -5.33
CA LYS A 89 3.20 -5.93 -5.44
C LYS A 89 2.17 -5.51 -4.39
N SER A 90 2.53 -4.53 -3.57
CA SER A 90 1.74 -4.06 -2.44
C SER A 90 1.24 -2.63 -2.70
N TYR A 91 0.18 -2.25 -1.98
CA TYR A 91 -0.38 -0.91 -2.03
C TYR A 91 -0.25 -0.26 -0.68
N TYR A 92 0.10 1.01 -0.69
CA TYR A 92 0.33 1.82 0.48
C TYR A 92 -0.40 3.16 0.33
N ALA A 93 -0.55 3.86 1.44
CA ALA A 93 -1.04 5.22 1.44
C ALA A 93 -0.22 6.11 2.37
N THR A 94 -0.07 7.37 1.97
CA THR A 94 0.22 8.44 2.93
C THR A 94 -1.07 9.19 3.25
N ILE A 95 -1.25 9.57 4.50
CA ILE A 95 -2.41 10.36 4.95
C ILE A 95 -1.89 11.60 5.65
N ASP A 96 -2.35 12.75 5.17
CA ASP A 96 -2.12 14.04 5.80
C ASP A 96 -3.45 14.58 6.34
N ILE A 97 -3.47 14.93 7.62
CA ILE A 97 -4.61 15.63 8.24
C ILE A 97 -4.09 16.92 8.85
N ASP A 98 -4.60 18.04 8.33
CA ASP A 98 -4.20 19.39 8.73
C ASP A 98 -5.40 20.19 9.20
N GLY A 99 -5.26 20.93 10.29
CA GLY A 99 -6.32 21.79 10.76
C GLY A 99 -6.01 22.48 12.08
N PHE A 100 -7.04 23.01 12.73
CA PHE A 100 -6.89 23.64 14.04
C PHE A 100 -6.36 22.64 15.08
N GLN A 101 -5.15 22.90 15.60
CA GLN A 101 -4.44 22.04 16.56
C GLN A 101 -4.29 20.57 16.11
N THR A 102 -4.30 20.32 14.80
CA THR A 102 -4.20 18.98 14.21
C THR A 102 -3.13 19.00 13.12
N MET A 103 -2.15 18.10 13.24
CA MET A 103 -1.17 17.81 12.21
C MET A 103 -0.84 16.32 12.34
N GLU A 104 -1.34 15.54 11.40
CA GLU A 104 -1.10 14.11 11.31
C GLU A 104 -0.44 13.79 9.97
N ARG A 105 0.59 12.95 10.01
CA ARG A 105 1.35 12.45 8.86
C ARG A 105 1.52 10.95 9.05
N LEU A 106 0.73 10.16 8.33
CA LEU A 106 0.63 8.72 8.56
C LEU A 106 1.08 7.97 7.31
N GLN A 107 1.76 6.84 7.51
CA GLN A 107 1.91 5.82 6.48
C GLN A 107 0.96 4.66 6.80
N ALA A 108 0.35 4.09 5.77
CA ALA A 108 -0.61 3.01 5.89
C ALA A 108 -0.42 1.96 4.80
N GLN A 109 -0.76 0.71 5.13
CA GLN A 109 -0.97 -0.35 4.16
C GLN A 109 -2.39 -0.27 3.61
N VAL A 110 -2.56 -0.56 2.31
CA VAL A 110 -3.86 -0.62 1.65
C VAL A 110 -4.16 -2.05 1.22
N GLU A 111 -5.27 -2.58 1.73
CA GLU A 111 -5.73 -3.94 1.41
C GLU A 111 -7.14 -3.92 0.85
N GLY A 112 -7.42 -4.75 -0.15
CA GLY A 112 -8.77 -4.90 -0.67
C GLY A 112 -8.80 -5.42 -2.10
N ASP A 113 -9.81 -4.97 -2.84
CA ASP A 113 -10.04 -5.30 -4.24
C ASP A 113 -10.48 -4.05 -5.03
N GLY A 114 -10.94 -4.24 -6.28
CA GLY A 114 -11.39 -3.13 -7.11
C GLY A 114 -12.65 -2.40 -6.62
N LYS A 115 -13.38 -2.96 -5.66
CA LYS A 115 -14.64 -2.41 -5.12
C LYS A 115 -14.49 -1.82 -3.74
N GLY A 116 -13.62 -2.37 -2.88
CA GLY A 116 -13.44 -1.86 -1.53
C GLY A 116 -12.03 -2.02 -1.01
N ILE A 117 -11.58 -1.03 -0.24
CA ILE A 117 -10.27 -1.02 0.41
C ILE A 117 -10.37 -0.68 1.90
N LYS A 118 -9.46 -1.25 2.69
CA LYS A 118 -9.13 -0.84 4.05
C LYS A 118 -7.81 -0.09 4.02
N ILE A 119 -7.74 1.02 4.74
CA ILE A 119 -6.51 1.76 4.97
C ILE A 119 -6.09 1.48 6.41
N ILE A 120 -4.96 0.81 6.56
CA ILE A 120 -4.51 0.18 7.81
C ILE A 120 -3.22 0.85 8.25
N PHE A 121 -3.20 1.39 9.47
CA PHE A 121 -2.08 2.14 9.98
C PHE A 121 -0.78 1.33 10.01
N GLU A 122 0.21 1.84 9.27
CA GLU A 122 1.64 1.52 9.23
C GLU A 122 2.38 2.03 10.48
N LYS A 123 2.64 3.33 10.42
CA LYS A 123 3.50 4.08 11.32
C LYS A 123 3.27 5.58 11.12
N TYR A 124 3.79 6.37 12.05
CA TYR A 124 3.89 7.82 11.92
C TYR A 124 5.04 8.20 10.99
N LEU A 125 4.81 9.23 10.20
CA LEU A 125 5.85 10.01 9.53
C LEU A 125 6.28 11.18 10.46
N PRO A 126 7.29 12.00 10.08
CA PRO A 126 7.66 13.16 10.87
C PRO A 126 6.51 14.17 11.09
N ASP A 127 6.68 15.06 12.07
CA ASP A 127 5.85 16.25 12.32
C ASP A 127 4.45 16.03 12.93
N ASN A 128 4.10 14.80 13.30
CA ASN A 128 2.86 14.54 14.03
C ASN A 128 2.81 15.29 15.38
N LEU A 129 1.70 15.96 15.67
CA LEU A 129 1.46 16.56 17.01
C LEU A 129 1.09 15.49 18.05
N TRP A 130 0.41 14.44 17.61
CA TRP A 130 -0.10 13.35 18.46
C TRP A 130 0.05 12.02 17.75
N GLU A 131 0.18 10.94 18.53
CA GLU A 131 0.39 9.59 18.01
C GLU A 131 -0.59 8.57 18.65
N PRO A 132 -1.92 8.65 18.35
CA PRO A 132 -2.94 7.87 19.06
C PRO A 132 -3.18 6.43 18.52
N TYR A 133 -2.77 6.14 17.29
CA TYR A 133 -2.93 4.87 16.58
C TYR A 133 -1.81 3.87 16.84
N SER A 134 -2.15 2.59 16.74
CA SER A 134 -1.24 1.44 16.82
C SER A 134 -1.17 0.69 15.48
N PRO A 135 -0.01 0.15 15.07
CA PRO A 135 0.10 -0.61 13.82
C PRO A 135 -0.97 -1.69 13.69
N GLY A 136 -1.62 -1.76 12.53
CA GLY A 136 -2.75 -2.66 12.28
C GLY A 136 -4.13 -2.06 12.55
N ASP A 137 -4.21 -0.86 13.13
CA ASP A 137 -5.48 -0.13 13.27
C ASP A 137 -6.09 0.19 11.90
N VAL A 138 -7.39 -0.09 11.72
CA VAL A 138 -8.12 0.35 10.52
C VAL A 138 -8.47 1.83 10.69
N LEU A 139 -7.83 2.68 9.90
CA LEU A 139 -8.01 4.13 9.94
C LEU A 139 -9.36 4.52 9.32
N LEU A 140 -9.65 3.99 8.13
CA LEU A 140 -10.93 4.09 7.43
C LEU A 140 -11.03 3.04 6.31
N ARG A 141 -12.23 2.87 5.76
CA ARG A 141 -12.48 2.06 4.56
C ARG A 141 -13.16 2.90 3.49
N LEU A 142 -12.83 2.61 2.24
CA LEU A 142 -13.45 3.24 1.07
C LEU A 142 -14.08 2.16 0.19
N GLU A 143 -15.28 2.41 -0.32
CA GLU A 143 -15.98 1.50 -1.22
C GLU A 143 -16.46 2.27 -2.47
N LYS A 144 -16.11 1.76 -3.66
CA LYS A 144 -16.60 2.25 -4.94
C LYS A 144 -17.94 1.60 -5.25
N THR A 145 -18.90 2.45 -5.57
CA THR A 145 -20.14 2.06 -6.25
C THR A 145 -20.14 2.67 -7.64
N ASP A 146 -21.14 2.34 -8.46
CA ASP A 146 -21.26 2.88 -9.81
C ASP A 146 -21.40 4.42 -9.83
N SER A 147 -21.88 5.02 -8.74
CA SER A 147 -22.18 6.45 -8.65
C SER A 147 -21.42 7.22 -7.58
N ALA A 148 -20.76 6.54 -6.64
CA ALA A 148 -20.24 7.19 -5.43
C ALA A 148 -19.02 6.47 -4.83
N LEU A 149 -18.17 7.26 -4.16
CA LEU A 149 -17.12 6.76 -3.28
C LEU A 149 -17.61 6.85 -1.83
N ASN A 150 -17.95 5.72 -1.23
CA ASN A 150 -18.48 5.67 0.13
C ASN A 150 -17.34 5.54 1.14
N THR A 151 -17.46 6.29 2.24
CA THR A 151 -16.47 6.36 3.32
C THR A 151 -17.03 5.71 4.58
N PHE A 152 -16.25 4.82 5.18
CA PHE A 152 -16.56 4.21 6.47
C PHE A 152 -15.43 4.55 7.45
N TRP A 153 -15.73 5.42 8.39
CA TRP A 153 -14.76 5.88 9.39
C TRP A 153 -14.32 4.74 10.31
N GLY A 154 -13.02 4.69 10.60
CA GLY A 154 -12.40 3.76 11.54
C GLY A 154 -11.88 4.52 12.75
N LYS A 155 -10.56 4.47 12.98
CA LYS A 155 -9.91 5.26 14.04
C LYS A 155 -9.76 6.75 13.71
N ILE A 156 -9.69 7.09 12.42
CA ILE A 156 -9.80 8.49 11.99
C ILE A 156 -11.28 8.88 12.07
N HIS A 157 -11.54 10.04 12.66
CA HIS A 157 -12.88 10.61 12.76
C HIS A 157 -12.91 12.04 12.22
N PRO A 158 -14.00 12.42 11.55
CA PRO A 158 -14.23 13.78 11.14
C PRO A 158 -14.32 14.71 12.34
N MET A 159 -14.06 15.99 12.13
CA MET A 159 -14.24 16.99 13.18
C MET A 159 -15.73 17.21 13.45
N LEU A 160 -16.54 17.24 12.38
CA LEU A 160 -17.96 17.51 12.47
C LEU A 160 -18.76 16.22 12.63
N LYS A 161 -19.66 16.20 13.61
CA LYS A 161 -20.52 15.04 13.89
C LYS A 161 -21.38 14.66 12.69
N ASP A 162 -21.86 15.64 11.93
CA ASP A 162 -22.71 15.43 10.75
C ASP A 162 -21.93 14.81 9.57
N HIS A 163 -20.60 14.85 9.63
CA HIS A 163 -19.73 14.18 8.66
C HIS A 163 -19.27 12.80 9.12
N ALA A 164 -19.71 12.32 10.30
CA ALA A 164 -19.32 11.02 10.85
C ALA A 164 -20.22 9.86 10.41
N GLU A 165 -21.26 10.11 9.59
CA GLU A 165 -22.15 9.05 9.14
C GLU A 165 -21.44 8.10 8.18
N SER A 166 -21.31 6.84 8.56
CA SER A 166 -20.66 5.83 7.73
C SER A 166 -21.47 5.50 6.47
N GLY A 167 -20.79 5.23 5.37
CA GLY A 167 -21.40 4.87 4.08
C GLY A 167 -21.81 6.07 3.23
N LYS A 168 -21.48 7.30 3.62
CA LYS A 168 -21.66 8.50 2.80
C LYS A 168 -20.41 8.84 1.99
N THR A 169 -20.57 9.70 1.00
CA THR A 169 -19.46 10.25 0.22
C THR A 169 -18.92 11.50 0.90
N TYR A 170 -17.64 11.44 1.29
CA TYR A 170 -16.89 12.55 1.86
C TYR A 170 -15.62 12.82 1.05
N PHE A 171 -14.86 11.77 0.77
CA PHE A 171 -13.69 11.87 -0.09
C PHE A 171 -14.07 11.92 -1.56
N GLU A 172 -13.35 12.75 -2.31
CA GLU A 172 -13.37 12.80 -3.76
C GLU A 172 -11.98 12.49 -4.29
N LYS A 173 -11.88 11.85 -5.46
CA LYS A 173 -10.59 11.65 -6.12
C LYS A 173 -10.14 13.00 -6.68
N ALA A 174 -8.96 13.47 -6.31
CA ALA A 174 -8.45 14.75 -6.82
C ALA A 174 -8.29 14.65 -8.34
N ALA A 175 -8.65 15.73 -9.06
CA ALA A 175 -8.44 15.80 -10.49
C ALA A 175 -6.92 15.77 -10.75
N GLY A 176 -6.44 14.70 -11.37
CA GLY A 176 -5.04 14.63 -11.80
C GLY A 176 -4.73 15.84 -12.67
N SER A 177 -3.74 16.64 -12.29
CA SER A 177 -3.22 17.71 -13.12
C SER A 177 -2.76 17.07 -14.43
N SER A 178 -3.59 17.21 -15.47
CA SER A 178 -3.33 16.66 -16.81
C SER A 178 -2.27 17.47 -17.53
#